data_AF-A0A3G4W2A8-F1
#
_entry.id   AF-A0A3G4W2A8-F1
#
_cell.length_a   1.000
_cell.length_b   1.000
_cell.length_c   1.000
_cell.angle_alpha   90.00
_cell.angle_beta   90.00
_cell.angle_gamma   90.00
#
_symmetry.space_group_name_H-M   'P 1'
#
loop_
_entity.id
_entity.type
_entity.pdbx_description
1 polymer ?
#
loop_
_entity_poly.entity_id
_entity_poly.type
_entity_poly.pdbx_seq_one_letter_code
_entity_poly.pdbx_strand_id
1 'polypeptide(L)'
;MPKHSTTPFPRRKATLAAAAAGVAVAVGAGLMLSQASAGQAASPRLPAANVSFDYQIGAPYTPPKGVGAVSRDRSAPPAAGLYNVCYINAFQAQPDALGWWQKNHPDLVLRDSSRRPVVDEDWGEALLDTSTADKRTRLAKVVGDWISGCARSGYQAVEPDNLDSFSRSGGRLKKADNAAFAKLLADRAHAAGLAIGQKNTADLLPDRTKIGFDFAVAEECGQYDECGDFAKAYANRVFVIEYQNSGYGKACSAWGSKLSVVQRDLDVTAPGSKAYRFRTC
;
A
#
# COMPACT_ATOMS: atom_id res chain seq x y z
N MET A 1 -60.60 79.68 -45.37
CA MET A 1 -59.69 78.73 -46.07
C MET A 1 -58.41 79.48 -46.40
N PRO A 2 -57.18 78.91 -46.34
CA PRO A 2 -56.73 77.51 -46.22
C PRO A 2 -56.04 77.22 -44.86
N LYS A 3 -56.08 76.02 -44.27
CA LYS A 3 -55.47 74.68 -44.54
C LYS A 3 -54.04 74.46 -44.00
N HIS A 4 -54.02 73.59 -42.98
CA HIS A 4 -53.06 72.54 -42.61
C HIS A 4 -51.66 72.82 -42.07
N SER A 5 -51.39 72.01 -41.05
CA SER A 5 -50.12 71.46 -40.58
C SER A 5 -49.29 72.33 -39.64
N THR A 6 -49.26 71.92 -38.37
CA THR A 6 -48.06 71.37 -37.72
C THR A 6 -48.36 71.00 -36.26
N THR A 7 -47.71 69.92 -35.83
CA THR A 7 -47.77 69.21 -34.55
C THR A 7 -47.52 70.12 -33.34
N PRO A 8 -48.27 70.00 -32.22
CA PRO A 8 -48.00 70.82 -31.04
C PRO A 8 -47.08 70.09 -30.04
N PHE A 9 -45.94 70.73 -29.74
CA PHE A 9 -45.36 70.76 -28.40
C PHE A 9 -46.22 71.70 -27.51
N PRO A 10 -45.89 71.94 -26.22
CA PRO A 10 -45.65 71.04 -25.09
C PRO A 10 -46.59 71.44 -23.91
N ARG A 11 -46.52 70.76 -22.74
CA ARG A 11 -46.35 71.43 -21.42
C ARG A 11 -46.49 70.47 -20.23
N ARG A 12 -45.36 70.32 -19.54
CA ARG A 12 -45.13 70.36 -18.09
C ARG A 12 -46.27 69.88 -17.17
N LYS A 13 -45.98 68.81 -16.42
CA LYS A 13 -46.26 68.76 -14.98
C LYS A 13 -45.01 68.35 -14.22
N ALA A 14 -44.88 68.96 -13.06
CA ALA A 14 -43.68 69.07 -12.26
C ALA A 14 -43.49 67.89 -11.30
N THR A 15 -42.21 67.65 -10.99
CA THR A 15 -41.62 67.25 -9.70
C THR A 15 -42.18 66.05 -8.95
N LEU A 16 -41.32 65.06 -8.74
CA LEU A 16 -41.00 64.54 -7.41
C LEU A 16 -39.53 64.13 -7.38
N ALA A 17 -38.89 64.48 -6.26
CA ALA A 17 -37.46 64.48 -6.04
C ALA A 17 -36.91 63.09 -5.69
N ALA A 18 -35.67 62.83 -6.11
CA ALA A 18 -34.64 62.22 -5.28
C ALA A 18 -33.26 62.41 -5.94
N ALA A 19 -32.41 63.20 -5.29
CA ALA A 19 -30.97 63.16 -5.43
C ALA A 19 -30.46 61.78 -4.91
N ALA A 20 -29.30 61.23 -5.27
CA ALA A 20 -28.08 61.80 -5.81
C ALA A 20 -27.22 60.69 -6.46
N ALA A 21 -26.36 61.13 -7.39
CA ALA A 21 -25.00 60.67 -7.64
C ALA A 21 -24.75 59.18 -7.94
N GLY A 22 -24.54 58.90 -9.23
CA GLY A 22 -23.77 57.74 -9.66
C GLY A 22 -22.29 57.90 -9.32
N VAL A 23 -21.65 56.79 -8.93
CA VAL A 23 -20.20 56.61 -8.98
C VAL A 23 -19.92 55.20 -9.52
N ALA A 24 -19.00 55.18 -10.47
CA ALA A 24 -18.42 54.08 -11.24
C ALA A 24 -18.45 52.68 -10.60
N VAL A 25 -18.94 51.71 -11.37
CA VAL A 25 -18.65 50.28 -11.16
C VAL A 25 -17.19 50.04 -11.57
N ALA A 26 -16.29 50.09 -10.59
CA ALA A 26 -14.94 49.57 -10.74
C ALA A 26 -15.00 48.03 -10.70
N VAL A 27 -14.82 47.39 -11.85
CA VAL A 27 -14.55 45.96 -11.96
C VAL A 27 -13.14 45.70 -11.42
N GLY A 28 -13.04 45.59 -10.09
CA GLY A 28 -11.84 45.11 -9.42
C GLY A 28 -11.84 43.59 -9.44
N ALA A 29 -11.14 43.00 -10.41
CA ALA A 29 -10.80 41.58 -10.41
C ALA A 29 -9.85 41.31 -9.24
N GLY A 30 -10.40 40.95 -8.08
CA GLY A 30 -9.64 40.40 -6.97
C GLY A 30 -9.12 39.01 -7.34
N LEU A 31 -7.89 38.95 -7.84
CA LEU A 31 -7.13 37.69 -7.88
C LEU A 31 -6.90 37.23 -6.44
N MET A 32 -7.79 36.37 -5.95
CA MET A 32 -7.51 35.52 -4.79
C MET A 32 -6.44 34.52 -5.21
N LEU A 33 -5.17 34.87 -4.99
CA LEU A 33 -4.08 33.91 -5.00
C LEU A 33 -4.28 32.96 -3.82
N SER A 34 -5.06 31.91 -4.03
CA SER A 34 -5.05 30.72 -3.19
C SER A 34 -3.66 30.08 -3.34
N GLN A 35 -2.72 30.51 -2.50
CA GLN A 35 -1.50 29.76 -2.27
C GLN A 35 -1.90 28.43 -1.63
N ALA A 36 -2.18 27.44 -2.47
CA ALA A 36 -2.21 26.05 -2.06
C ALA A 36 -0.80 25.74 -1.56
N SER A 37 -0.60 25.87 -0.25
CA SER A 37 0.53 25.27 0.41
C SER A 37 0.39 23.78 0.13
N ALA A 38 1.19 23.27 -0.80
CA ALA A 38 1.37 21.84 -0.99
C ALA A 38 1.96 21.33 0.33
N GLY A 39 1.09 20.94 1.26
CA GLY A 39 1.50 20.36 2.52
C GLY A 39 2.42 19.20 2.18
N GLN A 40 3.65 19.24 2.70
CA GLN A 40 4.51 18.05 2.69
C GLN A 40 3.65 16.90 3.20
N ALA A 41 3.47 15.85 2.39
CA ALA A 41 2.80 14.65 2.85
C ALA A 41 3.50 14.22 4.14
N ALA A 42 2.74 14.11 5.23
CA ALA A 42 3.30 13.70 6.51
C ALA A 42 3.98 12.34 6.30
N SER A 43 5.20 12.19 6.83
CA SER A 43 5.90 10.90 6.76
C SER A 43 5.00 9.81 7.33
N PRO A 44 4.96 8.62 6.69
CA PRO A 44 4.08 7.56 7.14
C PRO A 44 4.42 7.15 8.57
N ARG A 45 3.38 6.79 9.33
CA ARG A 45 3.57 6.28 10.70
C ARG A 45 4.26 4.93 10.62
N LEU A 46 5.43 4.81 11.25
CA LEU A 46 6.18 3.54 11.35
C LEU A 46 5.66 2.65 12.48
N PRO A 47 5.84 1.31 12.41
CA PRO A 47 5.56 0.44 13.55
C PRO A 47 6.59 0.67 14.67
N ALA A 48 6.15 0.47 15.90
CA ALA A 48 7.07 0.42 17.04
C ALA A 48 7.88 -0.88 16.98
N ALA A 49 9.18 -0.82 17.31
CA ALA A 49 9.99 -2.02 17.49
C ALA A 49 9.47 -2.83 18.69
N ASN A 50 9.53 -4.16 18.59
CA ASN A 50 9.05 -5.09 19.63
C ASN A 50 7.60 -4.82 20.09
N VAL A 51 6.73 -4.39 19.19
CA VAL A 51 5.29 -4.41 19.46
C VAL A 51 4.79 -5.85 19.29
N SER A 52 4.01 -6.38 20.23
CA SER A 52 3.43 -7.73 20.05
C SER A 52 2.58 -7.76 18.77
N PHE A 53 2.84 -8.76 17.93
CA PHE A 53 2.33 -8.84 16.56
C PHE A 53 1.48 -10.10 16.35
N ASP A 54 0.47 -10.01 15.49
CA ASP A 54 -0.30 -11.15 15.02
C ASP A 54 -0.43 -11.17 13.49
N TYR A 55 -0.10 -12.31 12.88
CA TYR A 55 -0.18 -12.49 11.43
C TYR A 55 -1.52 -13.16 11.09
N GLN A 56 -2.42 -12.39 10.49
CA GLN A 56 -3.82 -12.76 10.23
C GLN A 56 -4.17 -12.66 8.74
N ILE A 57 -3.25 -13.07 7.86
CA ILE A 57 -3.46 -12.99 6.41
C ILE A 57 -4.44 -14.06 5.89
N GLY A 58 -4.54 -15.21 6.56
CA GLY A 58 -5.45 -16.29 6.17
C GLY A 58 -6.92 -16.03 6.52
N ALA A 59 -7.18 -15.37 7.65
CA ALA A 59 -8.51 -14.89 8.03
C ALA A 59 -8.42 -13.85 9.18
N PRO A 60 -9.24 -12.78 9.15
CA PRO A 60 -9.29 -11.83 10.26
C PRO A 60 -10.02 -12.44 11.48
N TYR A 61 -9.47 -12.21 12.67
CA TYR A 61 -10.14 -12.50 13.95
C TYR A 61 -9.76 -11.46 14.99
N THR A 62 -10.54 -11.34 16.08
CA THR A 62 -10.21 -10.41 17.18
C THR A 62 -8.81 -10.72 17.71
N PRO A 63 -7.83 -9.81 17.57
CA PRO A 63 -6.47 -10.08 18.00
C PRO A 63 -6.42 -10.38 19.50
N PRO A 64 -5.60 -11.35 19.95
CA PRO A 64 -5.43 -11.66 21.36
C PRO A 64 -5.05 -10.42 22.19
N LYS A 65 -5.45 -10.40 23.47
CA LYS A 65 -5.10 -9.31 24.38
C LYS A 65 -3.58 -9.11 24.43
N GLY A 66 -3.14 -7.86 24.31
CA GLY A 66 -1.72 -7.48 24.32
C GLY A 66 -1.09 -7.34 22.94
N VAL A 67 -1.74 -7.82 21.87
CA VAL A 67 -1.33 -7.54 20.50
C VAL A 67 -1.48 -6.04 20.22
N GLY A 68 -0.42 -5.42 19.71
CA GLY A 68 -0.38 -4.00 19.34
C GLY A 68 -0.29 -3.75 17.84
N ALA A 69 0.07 -4.77 17.05
CA ALA A 69 0.14 -4.72 15.59
C ALA A 69 -0.38 -6.00 14.93
N VAL A 70 -0.91 -5.88 13.72
CA VAL A 70 -1.48 -7.01 12.97
C VAL A 70 -1.26 -6.81 11.47
N SER A 71 -0.94 -7.88 10.75
CA SER A 71 -1.02 -7.93 9.28
C SER A 71 -2.25 -8.72 8.84
N ARG A 72 -3.01 -8.19 7.89
CA ARG A 72 -4.25 -8.77 7.36
C ARG A 72 -4.30 -8.61 5.85
N ASP A 73 -4.94 -9.56 5.18
CA ASP A 73 -5.21 -9.46 3.75
C ASP A 73 -5.96 -8.16 3.40
N ARG A 74 -5.64 -7.55 2.26
CA ARG A 74 -6.26 -6.30 1.79
C ARG A 74 -7.79 -6.33 1.67
N SER A 75 -8.40 -7.51 1.58
CA SER A 75 -9.86 -7.70 1.56
C SER A 75 -10.50 -7.67 2.95
N ALA A 76 -9.70 -7.85 4.01
CA ALA A 76 -10.17 -7.82 5.38
C ALA A 76 -10.17 -6.38 5.95
N PRO A 77 -11.09 -6.05 6.87
CA PRO A 77 -11.06 -4.78 7.59
C PRO A 77 -9.87 -4.73 8.58
N PRO A 78 -9.28 -3.54 8.81
CA PRO A 78 -8.27 -3.39 9.85
C PRO A 78 -8.86 -3.63 11.25
N ALA A 79 -8.02 -4.02 12.20
CA ALA A 79 -8.38 -4.12 13.61
C ALA A 79 -8.33 -2.74 14.28
N ALA A 80 -9.43 -2.35 14.93
CA ALA A 80 -9.54 -1.07 15.61
C ALA A 80 -8.48 -0.92 16.73
N GLY A 81 -7.88 0.27 16.84
CA GLY A 81 -6.95 0.62 17.92
C GLY A 81 -5.53 0.04 17.80
N LEU A 82 -5.23 -0.71 16.74
CA LEU A 82 -3.93 -1.35 16.53
C LEU A 82 -3.14 -0.74 15.36
N TYR A 83 -1.86 -1.08 15.25
CA TYR A 83 -1.09 -0.83 14.04
C TYR A 83 -1.41 -1.90 12.98
N ASN A 84 -1.98 -1.48 11.85
CA ASN A 84 -2.46 -2.39 10.81
C ASN A 84 -1.56 -2.35 9.57
N VAL A 85 -1.03 -3.52 9.20
CA VAL A 85 -0.31 -3.78 7.96
C VAL A 85 -1.26 -4.48 6.98
N CYS A 86 -1.35 -3.94 5.77
CA CYS A 86 -2.19 -4.47 4.69
C CYS A 86 -1.33 -5.41 3.83
N TYR A 87 -1.56 -6.71 3.95
CA TYR A 87 -0.96 -7.72 3.08
C TYR A 87 -1.50 -7.57 1.66
N ILE A 88 -0.59 -7.55 0.69
CA ILE A 88 -0.91 -7.53 -0.74
C ILE A 88 -0.01 -8.53 -1.43
N ASN A 89 -0.57 -9.57 -2.05
CA ASN A 89 0.21 -10.37 -2.99
C ASN A 89 0.49 -9.54 -4.25
N ALA A 90 1.70 -8.99 -4.34
CA ALA A 90 2.03 -7.95 -5.31
C ALA A 90 2.81 -8.48 -6.52
N PHE A 91 3.48 -9.63 -6.37
CA PHE A 91 4.37 -10.20 -7.38
C PHE A 91 3.88 -11.54 -7.94
N GLN A 92 2.79 -12.08 -7.40
CA GLN A 92 2.10 -13.26 -7.91
C GLN A 92 0.59 -12.99 -8.02
N ALA A 93 -0.08 -13.82 -8.81
CA ALA A 93 -1.52 -13.91 -8.89
C ALA A 93 -1.99 -15.16 -8.16
N GLN A 94 -2.75 -14.95 -7.08
CA GLN A 94 -3.42 -16.01 -6.34
C GLN A 94 -4.33 -16.84 -7.27
N PRO A 95 -4.63 -18.11 -6.93
CA PRO A 95 -5.35 -18.99 -7.85
C PRO A 95 -6.73 -18.48 -8.24
N ASP A 96 -7.44 -17.82 -7.30
CA ASP A 96 -8.73 -17.19 -7.52
C ASP A 96 -8.66 -15.88 -8.33
N ALA A 97 -7.52 -15.18 -8.28
CA ALA A 97 -7.26 -13.96 -9.05
C ALA A 97 -6.72 -14.22 -10.47
N LEU A 98 -6.16 -15.41 -10.74
CA LEU A 98 -5.48 -15.72 -12.00
C LEU A 98 -6.38 -15.51 -13.24
N GLY A 99 -7.64 -15.93 -13.18
CA GLY A 99 -8.58 -15.77 -14.28
C GLY A 99 -8.82 -14.29 -14.64
N TRP A 100 -8.86 -13.41 -13.62
CA TRP A 100 -8.98 -11.98 -13.84
C TRP A 100 -7.72 -11.39 -14.49
N TRP A 101 -6.54 -11.79 -14.02
CA TRP A 101 -5.26 -11.36 -14.61
C TRP A 101 -5.14 -11.80 -16.06
N GLN A 102 -5.45 -13.05 -16.39
CA GLN A 102 -5.39 -13.56 -17.76
C GLN A 102 -6.39 -12.88 -18.69
N LYS A 103 -7.55 -12.45 -18.17
CA LYS A 103 -8.56 -11.74 -18.97
C LYS A 103 -8.20 -10.28 -19.21
N ASN A 104 -7.74 -9.56 -18.19
CA ASN A 104 -7.59 -8.10 -18.24
C ASN A 104 -6.15 -7.65 -18.51
N HIS A 105 -5.17 -8.48 -18.14
CA HIS A 105 -3.74 -8.18 -18.22
C HIS A 105 -2.94 -9.45 -18.61
N PRO A 106 -3.28 -10.13 -19.73
CA PRO A 106 -2.71 -11.43 -20.10
C PRO A 106 -1.19 -11.45 -20.24
N ASP A 107 -0.60 -10.28 -20.52
CA ASP A 107 0.83 -10.05 -20.75
C ASP A 107 1.59 -9.61 -19.48
N LEU A 108 0.87 -9.37 -18.37
CA LEU A 108 1.44 -9.12 -17.06
C LEU A 108 1.56 -10.40 -16.21
N VAL A 109 1.04 -11.53 -16.69
CA VAL A 109 1.33 -12.86 -16.14
C VAL A 109 2.59 -13.39 -16.83
N LEU A 110 3.59 -13.80 -16.05
CA LEU A 110 4.83 -14.36 -16.58
C LEU A 110 4.54 -15.68 -17.28
N ARG A 111 5.11 -15.89 -18.47
CA ARG A 111 4.87 -17.08 -19.28
C ARG A 111 6.17 -17.79 -19.66
N ASP A 112 6.07 -19.12 -19.78
CA ASP A 112 7.13 -19.97 -20.33
C ASP A 112 7.18 -19.86 -21.87
N SER A 113 8.14 -20.56 -22.49
CA SER A 113 8.29 -20.60 -23.95
C SER A 113 7.09 -21.22 -24.68
N SER A 114 6.29 -22.01 -23.96
CA SER A 114 5.05 -22.63 -24.42
C SER A 114 3.81 -21.77 -24.13
N ARG A 115 4.00 -20.51 -23.71
CA ARG A 115 2.97 -19.52 -23.35
C ARG A 115 2.11 -19.91 -22.14
N ARG A 116 2.52 -20.88 -21.33
CA ARG A 116 1.83 -21.23 -20.09
C ARG A 116 2.29 -20.31 -18.95
N PRO A 117 1.42 -19.98 -17.99
CA PRO A 117 1.85 -19.25 -16.80
C PRO A 117 3.01 -19.97 -16.11
N VAL A 118 4.02 -19.21 -15.67
CA VAL A 118 5.03 -19.71 -14.74
C VAL A 118 4.41 -19.70 -13.35
N VAL A 119 4.33 -20.86 -12.72
CA VAL A 119 3.63 -21.07 -11.46
C VAL A 119 4.63 -21.41 -10.37
N ASP A 120 4.43 -20.80 -9.22
CA ASP A 120 5.04 -21.22 -7.96
C ASP A 120 4.41 -22.52 -7.50
N GLU A 121 5.19 -23.60 -7.46
CA GLU A 121 4.68 -24.94 -7.17
C GLU A 121 4.24 -25.10 -5.71
N ASP A 122 4.83 -24.34 -4.79
CA ASP A 122 4.52 -24.42 -3.36
C ASP A 122 3.12 -23.85 -3.05
N TRP A 123 2.70 -22.84 -3.81
CA TRP A 123 1.46 -22.09 -3.56
C TRP A 123 0.42 -22.17 -4.68
N GLY A 124 0.79 -22.72 -5.85
CA GLY A 124 -0.08 -22.78 -7.03
C GLY A 124 -0.37 -21.41 -7.66
N GLU A 125 0.49 -20.42 -7.40
CA GLU A 125 0.29 -19.02 -7.80
C GLU A 125 1.10 -18.65 -9.04
N ALA A 126 0.49 -17.95 -9.99
CA ALA A 126 1.21 -17.55 -11.20
C ALA A 126 2.07 -16.31 -10.92
N LEU A 127 3.32 -16.31 -11.38
CA LEU A 127 4.20 -15.16 -11.24
C LEU A 127 3.74 -13.99 -12.13
N LEU A 128 3.84 -12.77 -11.62
CA LEU A 128 3.63 -11.55 -12.39
C LEU A 128 4.93 -11.13 -13.08
N ASP A 129 4.81 -10.61 -14.30
CA ASP A 129 5.94 -10.34 -15.18
C ASP A 129 6.54 -8.96 -14.93
N THR A 130 7.62 -8.91 -14.15
CA THR A 130 8.35 -7.67 -13.85
C THR A 130 9.47 -7.35 -14.86
N SER A 131 9.63 -8.15 -15.93
CA SER A 131 10.83 -8.16 -16.80
C SER A 131 11.12 -6.86 -17.57
N THR A 132 10.12 -6.00 -17.76
CA THR A 132 10.29 -4.73 -18.49
C THR A 132 9.74 -3.55 -17.69
N ALA A 133 10.32 -2.36 -17.91
CA ALA A 133 9.87 -1.14 -17.25
C ALA A 133 8.39 -0.80 -17.54
N ASP A 134 7.92 -1.08 -18.76
CA ASP A 134 6.51 -0.94 -19.13
C ASP A 134 5.61 -1.85 -18.28
N LYS A 135 5.94 -3.15 -18.20
CA LYS A 135 5.16 -4.12 -17.42
C LYS A 135 5.13 -3.74 -15.94
N ARG A 136 6.27 -3.33 -15.37
CA ARG A 136 6.34 -2.83 -13.98
C ARG A 136 5.47 -1.60 -13.76
N THR A 137 5.44 -0.66 -14.70
CA THR A 137 4.56 0.53 -14.60
C THR A 137 3.09 0.14 -14.60
N ARG A 138 2.67 -0.79 -15.47
CA ARG A 138 1.29 -1.27 -15.54
C ARG A 138 0.88 -2.13 -14.34
N LEU A 139 1.76 -3.03 -13.89
CA LEU A 139 1.59 -3.77 -12.63
C LEU A 139 1.42 -2.81 -11.45
N ALA A 140 2.29 -1.80 -11.35
CA ALA A 140 2.25 -0.85 -10.26
C ALA A 140 0.99 0.02 -10.31
N LYS A 141 0.37 0.23 -11.49
CA LYS A 141 -0.96 0.85 -11.56
C LYS A 141 -2.01 -0.03 -10.85
N VAL A 142 -2.08 -1.32 -11.19
CA VAL A 142 -3.05 -2.26 -10.59
C VAL A 142 -2.82 -2.39 -9.08
N VAL A 143 -1.59 -2.68 -8.67
CA VAL A 143 -1.24 -2.84 -7.25
C VAL A 143 -1.36 -1.51 -6.49
N GLY A 144 -1.08 -0.38 -7.15
CA GLY A 144 -1.27 0.96 -6.61
C GLY A 144 -2.73 1.28 -6.25
N ASP A 145 -3.68 0.81 -7.05
CA ASP A 145 -5.10 0.95 -6.76
C ASP A 145 -5.48 0.14 -5.50
N TRP A 146 -4.83 -1.02 -5.26
CA TRP A 146 -4.97 -1.80 -4.03
C TRP A 146 -4.35 -1.13 -2.81
N ILE A 147 -3.13 -0.58 -2.93
CA ILE A 147 -2.45 0.21 -1.88
C ILE A 147 -3.32 1.40 -1.46
N SER A 148 -3.88 2.11 -2.44
CA SER A 148 -4.80 3.22 -2.18
C SER A 148 -6.08 2.75 -1.48
N GLY A 149 -6.54 1.52 -1.77
CA GLY A 149 -7.62 0.85 -1.04
C GLY A 149 -7.28 0.63 0.43
N CYS A 150 -6.08 0.11 0.73
CA CYS A 150 -5.61 -0.06 2.11
C CYS A 150 -5.60 1.27 2.87
N ALA A 151 -5.10 2.35 2.24
CA ALA A 151 -5.10 3.68 2.85
C ALA A 151 -6.52 4.16 3.19
N ARG A 152 -7.47 4.03 2.23
CA ARG A 152 -8.88 4.41 2.46
C ARG A 152 -9.55 3.57 3.54
N SER A 153 -9.20 2.30 3.66
CA SER A 153 -9.69 1.41 4.71
C SER A 153 -9.10 1.73 6.09
N GLY A 154 -8.06 2.58 6.17
CA GLY A 154 -7.45 3.01 7.41
C GLY A 154 -6.28 2.14 7.88
N TYR A 155 -5.64 1.37 7.00
CA TYR A 155 -4.36 0.74 7.29
C TYR A 155 -3.25 1.80 7.46
N GLN A 156 -2.16 1.46 8.16
CA GLN A 156 -0.99 2.36 8.30
C GLN A 156 0.20 1.93 7.46
N ALA A 157 0.22 0.68 7.01
CA ALA A 157 1.29 0.16 6.18
C ALA A 157 0.77 -0.86 5.16
N VAL A 158 1.61 -1.16 4.19
CA VAL A 158 1.44 -2.29 3.25
C VAL A 158 2.64 -3.23 3.32
N GLU A 159 2.37 -4.51 3.07
CA GLU A 159 3.33 -5.60 2.95
C GLU A 159 3.13 -6.24 1.58
N PRO A 160 3.89 -5.83 0.54
CA PRO A 160 3.83 -6.45 -0.78
C PRO A 160 4.60 -7.78 -0.75
N ASP A 161 3.86 -8.89 -0.83
CA ASP A 161 4.43 -10.24 -0.78
C ASP A 161 5.00 -10.70 -2.12
N ASN A 162 5.82 -11.75 -2.08
CA ASN A 162 6.49 -12.41 -3.19
C ASN A 162 7.57 -11.55 -3.87
N LEU A 163 8.21 -10.65 -3.11
CA LEU A 163 9.35 -9.83 -3.57
C LEU A 163 10.48 -10.68 -4.18
N ASP A 164 10.64 -11.91 -3.70
CA ASP A 164 11.62 -12.91 -4.13
C ASP A 164 11.17 -13.76 -5.33
N SER A 165 10.02 -13.48 -5.96
CA SER A 165 9.47 -14.29 -7.06
C SER A 165 10.43 -14.51 -8.23
N PHE A 166 11.46 -13.66 -8.38
CA PHE A 166 12.53 -13.88 -9.35
C PHE A 166 13.25 -15.22 -9.17
N SER A 167 13.38 -15.71 -7.93
CA SER A 167 14.03 -16.98 -7.61
C SER A 167 13.27 -18.19 -8.17
N ARG A 168 11.94 -18.08 -8.25
CA ARG A 168 11.02 -19.11 -8.75
C ARG A 168 10.66 -18.95 -10.23
N SER A 169 11.28 -18.01 -10.93
CA SER A 169 10.97 -17.68 -12.34
C SER A 169 11.66 -18.58 -13.39
N GLY A 170 12.54 -19.48 -12.95
CA GLY A 170 13.42 -20.25 -13.85
C GLY A 170 14.35 -19.35 -14.67
N GLY A 171 14.84 -18.26 -14.08
CA GLY A 171 15.76 -17.30 -14.71
C GLY A 171 15.11 -16.25 -15.62
N ARG A 172 13.77 -16.19 -15.68
CA ARG A 172 13.04 -15.24 -16.55
C ARG A 172 12.92 -13.85 -15.96
N LEU A 173 12.95 -13.74 -14.63
CA LEU A 173 12.95 -12.47 -13.90
C LEU A 173 14.29 -12.30 -13.19
N LYS A 174 14.76 -11.06 -13.09
CA LYS A 174 15.98 -10.72 -12.34
C LYS A 174 15.60 -10.10 -11.01
N LYS A 175 16.47 -10.30 -10.01
CA LYS A 175 16.39 -9.60 -8.71
C LYS A 175 16.24 -8.08 -8.87
N ALA A 176 16.99 -7.49 -9.80
CA ALA A 176 16.93 -6.06 -10.10
C ALA A 176 15.57 -5.60 -10.68
N ASP A 177 14.87 -6.46 -11.42
CA ASP A 177 13.54 -6.15 -11.95
C ASP A 177 12.50 -6.09 -10.82
N ASN A 178 12.54 -7.06 -9.90
CA ASN A 178 11.68 -7.04 -8.72
C ASN A 178 12.00 -5.86 -7.79
N ALA A 179 13.28 -5.52 -7.58
CA ALA A 179 13.67 -4.33 -6.83
C ALA A 179 13.17 -3.03 -7.47
N ALA A 180 13.24 -2.92 -8.81
CA ALA A 180 12.72 -1.77 -9.53
C ALA A 180 11.18 -1.68 -9.43
N PHE A 181 10.48 -2.82 -9.43
CA PHE A 181 9.04 -2.83 -9.21
C PHE A 181 8.67 -2.47 -7.77
N ALA A 182 9.35 -3.04 -6.78
CA ALA A 182 9.18 -2.70 -5.38
C ALA A 182 9.33 -1.20 -5.12
N LYS A 183 10.30 -0.55 -5.79
CA LYS A 183 10.46 0.91 -5.70
C LYS A 183 9.20 1.66 -6.16
N LEU A 184 8.58 1.24 -7.27
CA LEU A 184 7.34 1.84 -7.74
C LEU A 184 6.16 1.64 -6.78
N LEU A 185 6.18 0.57 -5.98
CA LEU A 185 5.19 0.31 -4.93
C LEU A 185 5.46 1.17 -3.69
N ALA A 186 6.73 1.33 -3.30
CA ALA A 186 7.13 2.20 -2.19
C ALA A 186 6.74 3.66 -2.46
N ASP A 187 7.06 4.17 -3.65
CA ASP A 187 6.69 5.53 -4.04
C ASP A 187 5.16 5.75 -3.97
N ARG A 188 4.36 4.72 -4.30
CA ARG A 188 2.88 4.76 -4.20
C ARG A 188 2.37 4.65 -2.78
N ALA A 189 2.96 3.78 -1.96
CA ALA A 189 2.61 3.65 -0.54
C ALA A 189 2.84 4.97 0.19
N HIS A 190 4.02 5.57 0.01
CA HIS A 190 4.37 6.85 0.60
C HIS A 190 3.46 7.98 0.11
N ALA A 191 3.13 8.02 -1.19
CA ALA A 191 2.16 8.98 -1.72
C ALA A 191 0.75 8.82 -1.13
N ALA A 192 0.38 7.61 -0.70
CA ALA A 192 -0.86 7.32 0.00
C ALA A 192 -0.78 7.48 1.53
N GLY A 193 0.37 7.94 2.07
CA GLY A 193 0.59 8.11 3.51
C GLY A 193 0.83 6.80 4.28
N LEU A 194 1.15 5.71 3.58
CA LEU A 194 1.39 4.38 4.14
C LEU A 194 2.88 4.08 4.22
N ALA A 195 3.31 3.43 5.29
CA ALA A 195 4.64 2.80 5.33
C ALA A 195 4.64 1.53 4.45
N ILE A 196 5.80 1.09 4.00
CA ILE A 196 5.94 -0.13 3.20
C ILE A 196 6.99 -1.08 3.80
N GLY A 197 6.59 -2.33 3.97
CA GLY A 197 7.44 -3.39 4.50
C GLY A 197 8.18 -4.12 3.39
N GLN A 198 9.45 -4.46 3.62
CA GLN A 198 10.14 -5.50 2.86
C GLN A 198 9.64 -6.86 3.32
N LYS A 199 9.13 -7.68 2.41
CA LYS A 199 8.78 -9.08 2.69
C LYS A 199 9.95 -10.00 2.32
N ASN A 200 10.48 -10.71 3.32
CA ASN A 200 11.60 -11.65 3.20
C ASN A 200 12.78 -11.05 2.41
N THR A 201 13.42 -11.84 1.54
CA THR A 201 14.41 -11.40 0.56
C THR A 201 15.62 -10.67 1.18
N ALA A 202 16.32 -11.31 2.14
CA ALA A 202 17.46 -10.72 2.84
C ALA A 202 18.56 -10.19 1.88
N ASP A 203 18.72 -10.83 0.73
CA ASP A 203 19.58 -10.39 -0.37
C ASP A 203 19.35 -8.94 -0.86
N LEU A 204 18.18 -8.35 -0.61
CA LEU A 204 17.83 -6.97 -0.99
C LEU A 204 18.00 -5.97 0.16
N LEU A 205 18.42 -6.40 1.36
CA LEU A 205 18.69 -5.49 2.48
C LEU A 205 19.67 -4.35 2.15
N PRO A 206 20.73 -4.56 1.32
CA PRO A 206 21.59 -3.45 0.89
C PRO A 206 20.86 -2.39 0.05
N ASP A 207 19.84 -2.78 -0.72
CA ASP A 207 19.08 -1.89 -1.60
C ASP A 207 17.85 -1.26 -0.93
N ARG A 208 17.50 -1.68 0.30
CA ARG A 208 16.24 -1.28 0.97
C ARG A 208 15.97 0.22 0.99
N THR A 209 16.99 1.05 1.24
CA THR A 209 16.86 2.52 1.30
C THR A 209 16.64 3.11 -0.08
N LYS A 210 17.27 2.53 -1.11
CA LYS A 210 17.06 2.93 -2.51
C LYS A 210 15.66 2.54 -3.00
N ILE A 211 15.16 1.39 -2.56
CA ILE A 211 13.80 0.92 -2.86
C ILE A 211 12.76 1.78 -2.11
N GLY A 212 13.04 2.15 -0.87
CA GLY A 212 12.16 2.94 -0.01
C GLY A 212 11.41 2.10 1.04
N PHE A 213 11.94 0.95 1.46
CA PHE A 213 11.33 0.16 2.53
C PHE A 213 11.56 0.78 3.90
N ASP A 214 10.54 0.71 4.76
CA ASP A 214 10.51 1.37 6.07
C ASP A 214 10.66 0.40 7.25
N PHE A 215 10.21 -0.83 7.08
CA PHE A 215 10.26 -1.93 8.06
C PHE A 215 10.36 -3.27 7.31
N ALA A 216 10.43 -4.40 8.04
CA ALA A 216 10.39 -5.71 7.44
C ALA A 216 9.31 -6.63 8.04
N VAL A 217 8.83 -7.53 7.19
CA VAL A 217 8.08 -8.73 7.57
C VAL A 217 8.92 -9.90 7.08
N ALA A 218 9.43 -10.71 8.00
CA ALA A 218 10.34 -11.80 7.71
C ALA A 218 9.78 -13.11 8.25
N GLU A 219 9.47 -14.04 7.36
CA GLU A 219 9.14 -15.40 7.69
C GLU A 219 10.43 -16.18 7.91
N GLU A 220 10.46 -16.94 8.99
CA GLU A 220 11.46 -17.95 9.30
C GLU A 220 12.90 -17.41 9.46
N CYS A 221 13.08 -16.12 9.81
CA CYS A 221 14.43 -15.57 9.98
C CYS A 221 15.24 -16.27 11.08
N GLY A 222 14.59 -16.86 12.08
CA GLY A 222 15.24 -17.63 13.14
C GLY A 222 15.62 -19.02 12.64
N GLN A 223 14.79 -19.61 11.77
CA GLN A 223 15.12 -20.88 11.10
C GLN A 223 16.33 -20.73 10.17
N TYR A 224 16.42 -19.62 9.42
CA TYR A 224 17.48 -19.34 8.44
C TYR A 224 18.66 -18.50 9.00
N ASP A 225 18.65 -18.18 10.29
CA ASP A 225 19.67 -17.38 10.98
C ASP A 225 19.87 -15.95 10.38
N GLU A 226 18.80 -15.35 9.84
CA GLU A 226 18.76 -14.04 9.16
C GLU A 226 18.24 -12.89 10.04
N CYS A 227 17.68 -13.18 11.23
CA CYS A 227 17.00 -12.15 12.04
C CYS A 227 17.91 -10.95 12.37
N GLY A 228 19.21 -11.18 12.58
CA GLY A 228 20.16 -10.12 12.90
C GLY A 228 20.37 -9.13 11.76
N ASP A 229 20.31 -9.61 10.51
CA ASP A 229 20.48 -8.76 9.33
C ASP A 229 19.27 -7.84 9.16
N PHE A 230 18.06 -8.39 9.29
CA PHE A 230 16.82 -7.59 9.31
C PHE A 230 16.80 -6.61 10.48
N ALA A 231 17.15 -7.06 11.69
CA ALA A 231 17.17 -6.22 12.89
C ALA A 231 18.07 -5.00 12.71
N LYS A 232 19.30 -5.21 12.22
CA LYS A 232 20.26 -4.15 11.91
C LYS A 232 19.75 -3.23 10.82
N ALA A 233 19.20 -3.79 9.75
CA ALA A 233 18.74 -3.03 8.59
C ALA A 233 17.58 -2.08 8.92
N TYR A 234 16.66 -2.49 9.78
CA TYR A 234 15.41 -1.78 10.07
C TYR A 234 15.33 -1.18 11.48
N ALA A 235 16.45 -1.15 12.21
CA ALA A 235 16.51 -0.71 13.61
C ALA A 235 15.43 -1.41 14.46
N ASN A 236 15.38 -2.74 14.35
CA ASN A 236 14.47 -3.65 15.04
C ASN A 236 12.97 -3.53 14.67
N ARG A 237 12.60 -2.71 13.67
CA ARG A 237 11.23 -2.68 13.13
C ARG A 237 11.02 -3.88 12.19
N VAL A 238 10.96 -5.07 12.78
CA VAL A 238 10.81 -6.34 12.06
C VAL A 238 9.71 -7.15 12.72
N PHE A 239 8.72 -7.52 11.92
CA PHE A 239 7.74 -8.54 12.27
C PHE A 239 8.30 -9.90 11.81
N VAL A 240 8.54 -10.80 12.74
CA VAL A 240 9.10 -12.13 12.49
C VAL A 240 8.00 -13.16 12.64
N ILE A 241 7.78 -13.97 11.60
CA ILE A 241 6.79 -15.06 11.61
C ILE A 241 7.55 -16.37 11.57
N GLU A 242 7.31 -17.24 12.53
CA GLU A 242 7.92 -18.57 12.60
C GLU A 242 6.85 -19.65 12.52
N TYR A 243 7.04 -20.64 11.66
CA TYR A 243 6.07 -21.73 11.51
C TYR A 243 6.43 -22.97 12.35
N GLN A 244 7.72 -23.14 12.63
CA GLN A 244 8.23 -24.29 13.37
C GLN A 244 8.76 -23.91 14.75
N ASN A 245 8.71 -24.86 15.69
CA ASN A 245 9.19 -24.65 17.05
C ASN A 245 10.70 -24.34 17.11
N SER A 246 11.49 -24.90 16.19
CA SER A 246 12.93 -24.66 16.10
C SER A 246 13.26 -23.20 15.81
N GLY A 247 12.69 -22.66 14.71
CA GLY A 247 12.88 -21.28 14.30
C GLY A 247 12.33 -20.30 15.33
N TYR A 248 11.11 -20.54 15.84
CA TYR A 248 10.53 -19.75 16.92
C TYR A 248 11.42 -19.74 18.18
N GLY A 249 11.91 -20.90 18.63
CA GLY A 249 12.78 -20.99 19.80
C GLY A 249 14.09 -20.23 19.63
N LYS A 250 14.72 -20.34 18.45
CA LYS A 250 15.93 -19.58 18.08
C LYS A 250 15.65 -18.07 18.07
N ALA A 251 14.61 -17.64 17.35
CA ALA A 251 14.23 -16.24 17.23
C ALA A 251 13.92 -15.63 18.61
N CYS A 252 13.11 -16.28 19.44
CA CYS A 252 12.80 -15.79 20.78
C CYS A 252 14.05 -15.64 21.65
N SER A 253 14.89 -16.69 21.70
CA SER A 253 16.04 -16.72 22.61
C SER A 253 17.06 -15.63 22.27
N ALA A 254 17.28 -15.38 20.97
CA ALA A 254 18.26 -14.39 20.53
C ALA A 254 17.68 -12.98 20.35
N TRP A 255 16.39 -12.85 19.99
CA TRP A 255 15.82 -11.61 19.45
C TRP A 255 14.49 -11.18 20.05
N GLY A 256 13.80 -11.98 20.88
CA GLY A 256 12.47 -11.63 21.42
C GLY A 256 12.44 -10.34 22.27
N SER A 257 13.57 -9.95 22.88
CA SER A 257 13.66 -8.64 23.56
C SER A 257 13.76 -7.43 22.61
N LYS A 258 13.88 -7.64 21.29
CA LYS A 258 14.11 -6.58 20.29
C LYS A 258 13.12 -6.62 19.12
N LEU A 259 12.76 -7.80 18.64
CA LEU A 259 11.93 -7.99 17.45
C LEU A 259 10.52 -8.44 17.84
N SER A 260 9.56 -8.21 16.97
CA SER A 260 8.18 -8.66 17.14
C SER A 260 8.05 -10.09 16.62
N VAL A 261 8.23 -11.11 17.46
CA VAL A 261 8.26 -12.51 17.02
C VAL A 261 6.92 -13.19 17.31
N VAL A 262 6.34 -13.82 16.29
CA VAL A 262 5.12 -14.61 16.41
C VAL A 262 5.30 -15.99 15.82
N GLN A 263 4.82 -17.03 16.51
CA GLN A 263 4.62 -18.35 15.94
C GLN A 263 3.21 -18.49 15.38
N ARG A 264 3.09 -18.91 14.13
CA ARG A 264 1.83 -19.23 13.47
C ARG A 264 1.89 -20.60 12.82
N ASP A 265 0.74 -21.15 12.44
CA ASP A 265 0.69 -22.26 11.49
C ASP A 265 0.89 -21.76 10.06
N LEU A 266 1.37 -22.64 9.17
CA LEU A 266 1.72 -22.28 7.78
C LEU A 266 0.53 -21.69 7.00
N ASP A 267 -0.67 -22.26 7.21
CA ASP A 267 -1.92 -21.79 6.58
C ASP A 267 -2.49 -20.53 7.25
N VAL A 268 -1.84 -20.02 8.31
CA VAL A 268 -2.21 -18.81 9.04
C VAL A 268 -3.69 -18.82 9.46
N THR A 269 -4.15 -19.97 9.98
CA THR A 269 -5.57 -20.18 10.30
C THR A 269 -6.04 -19.34 11.49
N ALA A 270 -7.36 -19.18 11.64
CA ALA A 270 -7.99 -18.46 12.76
C ALA A 270 -8.33 -19.38 13.95
N PRO A 271 -8.61 -18.81 15.15
CA PRO A 271 -9.10 -19.57 16.30
C PRO A 271 -10.30 -20.46 15.93
N GLY A 272 -10.29 -21.71 16.41
CA GLY A 272 -11.26 -22.74 16.07
C GLY A 272 -10.72 -23.79 15.08
N SER A 273 -9.67 -23.46 14.33
CA SER A 273 -8.88 -24.46 13.59
C SER A 273 -8.04 -25.31 14.54
N LYS A 274 -7.91 -26.62 14.25
CA LYS A 274 -6.96 -27.51 14.98
C LYS A 274 -5.50 -27.14 14.70
N ALA A 275 -5.24 -26.55 13.53
CA ALA A 275 -3.91 -26.09 13.12
C ALA A 275 -3.52 -24.79 13.83
N TYR A 276 -4.49 -23.97 14.27
CA TYR A 276 -4.25 -22.65 14.86
C TYR A 276 -3.08 -22.65 15.84
N ARG A 277 -2.06 -21.85 15.56
CA ARG A 277 -0.96 -21.56 16.50
C ARG A 277 -0.82 -20.06 16.70
N PHE A 278 -0.73 -19.60 17.93
CA PHE A 278 -0.37 -18.21 18.23
C PHE A 278 0.47 -18.20 19.50
N ARG A 279 1.74 -17.81 19.37
CA ARG A 279 2.65 -17.59 20.50
C ARG A 279 3.52 -16.39 20.16
N THR A 280 3.71 -15.48 21.11
CA THR A 280 4.58 -14.32 20.92
C THR A 280 5.72 -14.35 21.91
N CYS A 281 6.82 -13.73 21.50
CA CYS A 281 7.95 -13.33 22.29
C CYS A 281 8.56 -12.10 21.58
#